data_AF-A0A949WLB7-F1
#
_entry.id   AF-A0A949WLB7-F1
#
_cell.length_a   1.000
_cell.length_b   1.000
_cell.length_c   1.000
_cell.angle_alpha   90.00
_cell.angle_beta   90.00
_cell.angle_gamma   90.00
#
_symmetry.space_group_name_H-M   'P 1'
#
loop_
_entity.id
_entity.type
_entity.pdbx_description
1 polymer ?
#
loop_
_entity_poly.entity_id
_entity_poly.type
_entity_poly.pdbx_seq_one_letter_code
_entity_poly.pdbx_strand_id
1 'polypeptide(L)'
;MANQSYLEKDTPLVPVGSHCILELYDCPKDLLNDVDFIKKTLEAGVKEADSTLLRELTHQFEPYGVTALALLAESHVSVHTWPEIGYIAVDMFTCGEHAEPEKACKYLVKAFQAKNHVLLKIPRGRLTPQLKQLEESLMSAAANK
;
A
#
# COMPACT_ATOMS: atom_id res chain seq x y z
N MET A 1 13.26 -11.92 33.93
CA MET A 1 12.14 -11.00 34.21
C MET A 1 12.11 -9.98 33.08
N ALA A 2 11.24 -10.18 32.09
CA ALA A 2 11.04 -9.21 31.00
C ALA A 2 9.78 -8.41 31.32
N ASN A 3 9.92 -7.09 31.29
CA ASN A 3 8.99 -6.12 31.82
C ASN A 3 7.72 -6.04 30.95
N GLN A 4 6.63 -6.59 31.48
CA GLN A 4 5.31 -6.62 30.86
C GLN A 4 4.50 -5.45 31.44
N SER A 5 4.73 -4.21 30.98
CA SER A 5 4.08 -3.05 31.59
C SER A 5 3.96 -1.82 30.67
N TYR A 6 3.14 -1.85 29.61
CA TYR A 6 2.66 -0.60 28.97
C TYR A 6 1.27 -0.67 28.33
N LEU A 7 0.52 -1.77 28.48
CA LEU A 7 -0.87 -1.79 28.01
C LEU A 7 -1.77 -1.84 29.23
N GLU A 8 -2.20 -0.66 29.69
CA GLU A 8 -3.41 -0.52 30.49
C GLU A 8 -4.54 -1.26 29.77
N LYS A 9 -5.17 -2.21 30.46
CA LYS A 9 -5.97 -3.29 29.85
C LYS A 9 -7.25 -2.81 29.12
N ASP A 10 -7.58 -1.53 29.19
CA ASP A 10 -8.83 -0.96 28.66
C ASP A 10 -8.64 0.23 27.70
N THR A 11 -7.42 0.58 27.32
CA THR A 11 -7.18 1.71 26.40
C THR A 11 -7.39 1.27 24.94
N PRO A 12 -8.34 1.85 24.19
CA PRO A 12 -8.58 1.47 22.80
C PRO A 12 -7.35 1.82 21.96
N LEU A 13 -6.72 0.79 21.40
CA LEU A 13 -5.54 0.97 20.56
C LEU A 13 -5.96 1.30 19.13
N VAL A 14 -5.40 2.37 18.58
CA VAL A 14 -5.68 2.83 17.23
C VAL A 14 -4.49 2.47 16.33
N PRO A 15 -4.73 1.93 15.12
CA PRO A 15 -3.66 1.72 14.15
C PRO A 15 -3.04 3.03 13.68
N VAL A 16 -1.74 2.99 13.40
CA VAL A 16 -0.98 4.09 12.77
C VAL A 16 -1.25 4.13 11.27
N GLY A 17 -1.50 2.98 10.68
CA GLY A 17 -1.84 2.86 9.27
C GLY A 17 -2.52 1.55 8.92
N SER A 18 -2.83 1.40 7.64
CA SER A 18 -3.53 0.26 7.07
C SER A 18 -2.70 -0.33 5.93
N HIS A 19 -2.36 -1.60 6.06
CA HIS A 19 -1.66 -2.34 5.00
C HIS A 19 -2.61 -3.31 4.32
N CYS A 20 -2.93 -3.02 3.07
CA CYS A 20 -3.70 -3.90 2.20
C CYS A 20 -2.75 -4.81 1.42
N ILE A 21 -2.88 -6.12 1.61
CA ILE A 21 -2.24 -7.15 0.79
C ILE A 21 -3.28 -7.59 -0.24
N LEU A 22 -3.01 -7.30 -1.51
CA LEU A 22 -3.91 -7.54 -2.62
C LEU A 22 -3.28 -8.52 -3.59
N GLU A 23 -3.95 -9.65 -3.75
CA GLU A 23 -3.61 -10.70 -4.70
C GLU A 23 -4.56 -10.58 -5.89
N LEU A 24 -4.06 -10.44 -7.12
CA LEU A 24 -4.91 -10.46 -8.31
C LEU A 24 -4.53 -11.62 -9.24
N TYR A 25 -5.55 -12.27 -9.79
CA TYR A 25 -5.42 -13.44 -10.64
C TYR A 25 -6.16 -13.28 -11.95
N ASP A 26 -5.74 -14.08 -12.94
CA ASP A 26 -6.28 -14.13 -14.30
C ASP A 26 -6.20 -12.79 -15.05
N CYS A 27 -5.17 -11.99 -14.76
CA CYS A 27 -4.91 -10.72 -15.42
C CYS A 27 -4.34 -10.93 -16.85
N PRO A 28 -4.65 -10.05 -17.81
CA PRO A 28 -4.05 -10.10 -19.14
C PRO A 28 -2.53 -9.96 -19.10
N LYS A 29 -1.83 -10.88 -19.76
CA LYS A 29 -0.35 -10.95 -19.72
C LYS A 29 0.32 -9.68 -20.22
N ASP A 30 -0.23 -9.06 -21.25
CA ASP A 30 0.32 -7.85 -21.86
C ASP A 30 0.32 -6.67 -20.87
N LEU A 31 -0.70 -6.56 -20.02
CA LEU A 31 -0.76 -5.53 -18.96
C LEU A 31 0.26 -5.79 -17.85
N LEU A 32 0.51 -7.06 -17.53
CA LEU A 32 1.47 -7.46 -16.50
C LEU A 32 2.93 -7.28 -16.93
N ASN A 33 3.17 -7.12 -18.24
CA ASN A 33 4.50 -6.94 -18.83
C ASN A 33 4.70 -5.57 -19.48
N ASP A 34 3.82 -4.60 -19.18
CA ASP A 34 3.90 -3.23 -19.64
C ASP A 34 4.24 -2.31 -18.46
N VAL A 35 5.52 -1.93 -18.37
CA VAL A 35 6.03 -1.05 -17.32
C VAL A 35 5.31 0.30 -17.32
N ASP A 36 5.05 0.90 -18.48
CA ASP A 36 4.43 2.22 -18.55
C ASP A 36 2.96 2.19 -18.11
N PHE A 37 2.25 1.10 -18.44
CA PHE A 37 0.92 0.85 -17.91
C PHE A 37 0.93 0.70 -16.38
N ILE A 38 1.86 -0.09 -15.84
CA ILE A 38 1.96 -0.33 -14.39
C ILE A 38 2.23 0.98 -13.65
N LYS A 39 3.17 1.81 -14.15
CA LYS A 39 3.50 3.11 -13.55
C LYS A 39 2.29 4.05 -13.49
N LYS A 40 1.60 4.22 -14.62
CA LYS A 40 0.38 5.05 -14.69
C LYS A 40 -0.73 4.53 -13.78
N THR A 41 -0.86 3.20 -13.71
CA THR A 41 -1.84 2.53 -12.85
C THR A 41 -1.53 2.73 -11.37
N LEU A 42 -0.25 2.67 -10.98
CA LEU A 42 0.17 2.97 -9.62
C LEU A 42 -0.06 4.44 -9.26
N GLU A 43 0.34 5.38 -10.12
CA GLU A 43 0.13 6.81 -9.90
C GLU A 43 -1.36 7.14 -9.73
N ALA A 44 -2.22 6.57 -10.58
CA ALA A 44 -3.67 6.75 -10.46
C ALA A 44 -4.22 6.09 -9.19
N GLY A 45 -3.77 4.88 -8.84
CA GLY A 45 -4.16 4.20 -7.61
C GLY A 45 -3.81 5.02 -6.36
N VAL A 46 -2.62 5.61 -6.32
CA VAL A 46 -2.20 6.49 -5.22
C VAL A 46 -3.11 7.70 -5.07
N LYS A 47 -3.54 8.32 -6.18
CA LYS A 47 -4.52 9.42 -6.17
C LYS A 47 -5.89 8.97 -5.65
N GLU A 48 -6.35 7.77 -6.04
CA GLU A 48 -7.61 7.21 -5.55
C GLU A 48 -7.60 6.92 -4.04
N ALA A 49 -6.43 6.65 -3.47
CA ALA A 49 -6.23 6.50 -2.03
C ALA A 49 -6.02 7.83 -1.27
N ASP A 50 -6.15 8.99 -1.94
CA ASP A 50 -5.85 10.30 -1.34
C ASP A 50 -4.46 10.36 -0.68
N SER A 51 -3.47 9.76 -1.36
CA SER A 51 -2.09 9.69 -0.91
C SER A 51 -1.15 10.45 -1.85
N THR A 52 0.03 10.81 -1.37
CA THR A 52 0.98 11.66 -2.10
C THR A 52 2.15 10.84 -2.63
N LEU A 53 2.27 10.71 -3.95
CA LEU A 53 3.41 10.06 -4.59
C LEU A 53 4.67 10.93 -4.51
N LEU A 54 5.74 10.44 -3.89
CA LEU A 54 7.03 11.12 -3.82
C LEU A 54 8.01 10.66 -4.90
N ARG A 55 8.09 9.34 -5.12
CA ARG A 55 9.00 8.74 -6.10
C ARG A 55 8.49 7.38 -6.53
N GLU A 56 8.85 6.98 -7.74
CA GLU A 56 8.62 5.65 -8.26
C GLU A 56 9.92 5.01 -8.74
N LEU A 57 10.05 3.70 -8.53
CA LEU A 57 11.13 2.86 -9.02
C LEU A 57 10.53 1.63 -9.69
N THR A 58 10.99 1.30 -10.89
CA THR A 58 10.52 0.14 -11.66
C THR A 58 11.68 -0.66 -12.23
N HIS A 59 11.49 -1.97 -12.32
CA HIS A 59 12.41 -2.89 -12.98
C HIS A 59 11.62 -3.93 -13.80
N GLN A 60 11.90 -3.98 -15.10
CA GLN A 60 11.43 -5.04 -16.00
C GLN A 60 12.44 -6.18 -15.97
N PHE A 61 11.96 -7.39 -15.73
CA PHE A 61 12.75 -8.61 -15.81
C PHE A 61 12.67 -9.24 -17.20
N GLU A 62 13.65 -10.09 -17.48
CA GLU A 62 13.72 -10.92 -18.67
C GLU A 62 13.41 -12.38 -18.31
N PRO A 63 12.61 -13.11 -19.11
CA PRO A 63 11.95 -12.66 -20.35
C PRO A 63 10.68 -11.83 -20.12
N TYR A 64 10.16 -11.75 -18.90
CA TYR A 64 8.95 -11.01 -18.54
C TYR A 64 8.85 -10.79 -17.03
N GLY A 65 7.92 -9.92 -16.62
CA GLY A 65 7.63 -9.58 -15.23
C GLY A 65 8.19 -8.22 -14.82
N VAL A 66 7.49 -7.56 -13.90
CA VAL A 66 7.80 -6.20 -13.45
C VAL A 66 7.75 -6.15 -11.93
N THR A 67 8.76 -5.53 -11.34
CA THR A 67 8.67 -5.00 -9.97
C THR A 67 8.55 -3.49 -10.03
N ALA A 68 7.59 -2.94 -9.28
CA ALA A 68 7.42 -1.50 -9.12
C ALA A 68 7.25 -1.14 -7.64
N LEU A 69 7.85 -0.02 -7.23
CA LEU A 69 7.77 0.54 -5.89
C LEU A 69 7.43 2.02 -5.99
N ALA A 70 6.34 2.42 -5.35
CA ALA A 70 5.95 3.81 -5.17
C ALA A 70 6.22 4.21 -3.71
N LEU A 71 7.12 5.18 -3.52
CA LEU A 71 7.33 5.82 -2.24
C LEU A 71 6.26 6.89 -2.04
N LEU A 72 5.51 6.81 -0.95
CA LEU A 72 4.48 7.77 -0.59
C LEU A 72 4.95 8.64 0.56
N ALA A 73 4.38 9.84 0.70
CA ALA A 73 4.55 10.61 1.95
C ALA A 73 3.97 9.83 3.15
N GLU A 74 2.98 8.99 2.87
CA GLU A 74 2.21 8.22 3.84
C GLU A 74 2.67 6.75 3.97
N SER A 75 3.81 6.34 3.39
CA SER A 75 4.46 5.00 3.44
C SER A 75 4.84 4.49 2.03
N HIS A 76 4.17 3.48 1.46
CA HIS A 76 4.58 2.89 0.17
C HIS A 76 3.51 2.02 -0.52
N VAL A 77 3.72 1.80 -1.82
CA VAL A 77 3.10 0.74 -2.60
C VAL A 77 4.17 -0.14 -3.23
N SER A 78 4.00 -1.46 -3.21
CA SER A 78 4.83 -2.40 -3.96
C SER A 78 3.99 -3.27 -4.89
N VAL A 79 4.54 -3.60 -6.06
CA VAL A 79 3.91 -4.44 -7.07
C VAL A 79 4.94 -5.42 -7.62
N HIS A 80 4.53 -6.67 -7.74
CA HIS A 80 5.29 -7.73 -8.42
C HIS A 80 4.37 -8.48 -9.37
N THR A 81 4.78 -8.63 -10.64
CA THR A 81 3.97 -9.32 -11.66
C THR A 81 4.61 -10.62 -12.13
N TRP A 82 3.75 -11.62 -12.42
CA TRP A 82 4.09 -12.90 -13.05
C TRP A 82 3.20 -13.12 -14.28
N PRO A 83 3.54 -12.52 -15.44
CA PRO A 83 2.75 -12.59 -16.66
C PRO A 83 2.45 -14.02 -17.14
N GLU A 84 3.38 -14.96 -16.92
CA GLU A 84 3.26 -16.35 -17.34
C GLU A 84 2.03 -17.06 -16.77
N ILE A 85 1.62 -16.70 -15.56
CA ILE A 85 0.47 -17.24 -14.84
C ILE A 85 -0.66 -16.21 -14.62
N GLY A 86 -0.53 -14.99 -15.15
CA GLY A 86 -1.57 -13.97 -15.03
C GLY A 86 -1.75 -13.44 -13.60
N TYR A 87 -0.67 -13.39 -12.82
CA TYR A 87 -0.70 -13.06 -11.40
C TYR A 87 0.04 -11.76 -11.08
N ILE A 88 -0.44 -11.04 -10.07
CA ILE A 88 0.19 -9.85 -9.52
C ILE A 88 -0.05 -9.80 -8.01
N ALA A 89 1.03 -9.55 -7.27
CA ALA A 89 1.01 -9.25 -5.85
C ALA A 89 1.14 -7.73 -5.65
N VAL A 90 0.29 -7.16 -4.80
CA VAL A 90 0.31 -5.73 -4.48
C VAL A 90 0.27 -5.52 -2.97
N ASP A 91 1.23 -4.75 -2.46
CA ASP A 91 1.26 -4.24 -1.09
C ASP A 91 0.89 -2.75 -1.15
N MET A 92 -0.25 -2.36 -0.58
CA MET A 92 -0.69 -0.97 -0.49
C MET A 92 -0.72 -0.57 0.99
N PHE A 93 0.32 0.13 1.43
CA PHE A 93 0.46 0.58 2.81
C PHE A 93 0.40 2.09 2.90
N THR A 94 -0.62 2.59 3.61
CA THR A 94 -0.74 4.01 3.95
C THR A 94 -0.86 4.21 5.45
N CYS A 95 -0.39 5.37 5.93
CA CYS A 95 -0.51 5.87 7.28
C CYS A 95 -1.46 7.09 7.31
N GLY A 96 -1.98 7.42 8.49
CA GLY A 96 -2.90 8.54 8.67
C GLY A 96 -4.36 8.21 8.35
N GLU A 97 -5.28 9.05 8.83
CA GLU A 97 -6.73 8.78 8.77
C GLU A 97 -7.39 9.20 7.44
N HIS A 98 -6.73 10.06 6.66
CA HIS A 98 -7.26 10.55 5.38
C HIS A 98 -7.04 9.54 4.23
N ALA A 99 -5.96 8.76 4.29
CA ALA A 99 -5.63 7.84 3.22
C ALA A 99 -6.60 6.64 3.16
N GLU A 100 -7.07 6.33 1.96
CA GLU A 100 -8.07 5.29 1.70
C GLU A 100 -7.49 4.16 0.82
N PRO A 101 -6.59 3.30 1.35
CA PRO A 101 -5.85 2.32 0.55
C PRO A 101 -6.77 1.30 -0.14
N GLU A 102 -7.96 1.03 0.41
CA GLU A 102 -8.96 0.17 -0.22
C GLU A 102 -9.53 0.74 -1.52
N LYS A 103 -9.60 2.07 -1.68
CA LYS A 103 -10.02 2.70 -2.95
C LYS A 103 -9.00 2.43 -4.04
N ALA A 104 -7.72 2.59 -3.72
CA ALA A 104 -6.64 2.20 -4.62
C ALA A 104 -6.72 0.72 -4.98
N CYS A 105 -6.88 -0.19 -4.01
CA CYS A 105 -7.03 -1.63 -4.30
C CYS A 105 -8.19 -1.91 -5.26
N LYS A 106 -9.37 -1.29 -5.04
CA LYS A 106 -10.53 -1.42 -5.94
C LYS A 106 -10.24 -0.90 -7.35
N TYR A 107 -9.50 0.20 -7.46
CA TYR A 107 -9.05 0.73 -8.74
C TYR A 107 -8.09 -0.24 -9.44
N LEU A 108 -7.09 -0.77 -8.74
CA LEU A 108 -6.09 -1.69 -9.29
C LEU A 108 -6.73 -2.98 -9.81
N VAL A 109 -7.70 -3.56 -9.08
CA VAL A 109 -8.49 -4.72 -9.55
C VAL A 109 -9.11 -4.47 -10.93
N LYS A 110 -9.69 -3.28 -11.13
CA LYS A 110 -10.32 -2.90 -12.41
C LYS A 110 -9.27 -2.62 -13.50
N ALA A 111 -8.22 -1.87 -13.17
CA ALA A 111 -7.19 -1.48 -14.11
C ALA A 111 -6.46 -2.70 -14.68
N PHE A 112 -6.05 -3.64 -13.82
CA PHE A 112 -5.41 -4.90 -14.23
C PHE A 112 -6.38 -5.93 -14.81
N GLN A 113 -7.68 -5.63 -14.88
CA GLN A 113 -8.72 -6.52 -15.42
C GLN A 113 -8.71 -7.91 -14.76
N ALA A 114 -8.42 -7.95 -13.46
CA ALA A 114 -8.36 -9.19 -12.71
C ALA A 114 -9.73 -9.85 -12.65
N LYS A 115 -9.79 -11.16 -12.92
CA LYS A 115 -11.08 -11.90 -12.82
C LYS A 115 -11.34 -12.36 -11.39
N ASN A 116 -10.28 -12.59 -10.63
CA ASN A 116 -10.33 -13.00 -9.23
C ASN A 116 -9.33 -12.17 -8.41
N HIS A 117 -9.67 -11.89 -7.16
CA HIS A 117 -8.76 -11.20 -6.24
C HIS A 117 -8.98 -11.63 -4.79
N VAL A 118 -7.94 -11.50 -3.99
CA VAL A 118 -8.01 -11.60 -2.52
C VAL A 118 -7.47 -10.30 -1.94
N LEU A 119 -8.21 -9.72 -0.99
CA LEU A 119 -7.78 -8.53 -0.27
C LEU A 119 -7.74 -8.84 1.23
N LEU A 120 -6.56 -8.74 1.81
CA LEU A 120 -6.35 -8.82 3.26
C LEU A 120 -5.95 -7.44 3.77
N LYS A 121 -6.70 -6.93 4.75
CA LYS A 121 -6.38 -5.67 5.43
C LYS A 121 -5.73 -5.95 6.79
N ILE A 122 -4.53 -5.41 6.99
CA ILE A 122 -3.75 -5.58 8.21
C ILE A 122 -3.55 -4.20 8.86
N PRO A 123 -4.11 -3.96 10.06
CA PRO A 123 -3.81 -2.74 10.81
C PRO A 123 -2.33 -2.74 11.24
N ARG A 124 -1.64 -1.64 10.99
CA ARG A 124 -0.21 -1.47 11.30
C ARG A 124 -0.03 -0.53 12.48
N GLY A 125 0.76 -0.97 13.45
CA GLY A 125 0.90 -0.27 14.74
C GLY A 125 -0.37 -0.41 15.59
N ARG A 126 -0.20 -0.34 16.90
CA ARG A 126 -1.30 -0.27 17.87
C ARG A 126 -0.87 0.70 18.96
N LEU A 127 -1.23 1.96 18.79
CA LEU A 127 -0.87 3.02 19.73
C LEU A 127 -2.08 3.36 20.59
N THR A 128 -1.82 3.75 21.83
CA THR A 128 -2.82 4.47 22.63
C THR A 128 -3.15 5.79 21.92
N PRO A 129 -4.37 6.34 22.05
CA PRO A 129 -4.76 7.58 21.37
C PRO A 129 -3.81 8.76 21.63
N GLN A 130 -3.27 8.86 22.85
CA GLN A 130 -2.31 9.90 23.24
C GLN A 130 -0.99 9.81 22.46
N LEU A 131 -0.48 8.59 22.25
CA LEU A 131 0.74 8.35 21.47
C LEU A 131 0.52 8.59 19.98
N LYS A 132 -0.67 8.27 19.46
CA LYS A 132 -1.04 8.57 18.08
C LYS A 132 -1.08 10.08 17.83
N GLN A 133 -1.73 10.83 18.72
CA GLN A 133 -1.82 12.30 18.60
C GLN A 133 -0.43 12.98 18.69
N LEU A 134 0.46 12.45 19.53
CA LEU A 134 1.84 12.92 19.59
C LEU A 134 2.61 12.63 18.30
N GLU A 135 2.45 11.43 17.73
CA GLU A 135 3.08 11.04 16.47
C GLU A 135 2.63 11.92 15.30
N GLU A 136 1.33 12.16 15.16
CA GLU A 136 0.76 13.07 14.14
C GLU A 136 1.31 14.51 14.27
N SER A 137 1.45 15.00 15.51
CA SER A 137 2.03 16.31 15.78
C SER A 137 3.52 16.40 15.40
N LEU A 138 4.27 15.30 15.53
CA LEU A 138 5.68 15.25 15.15
C LEU A 138 5.85 15.10 13.63
N MET A 139 5.01 14.30 12.97
CA MET A 139 5.03 14.12 11.52
C MET A 139 4.66 15.41 10.77
N SER A 140 3.64 16.14 11.22
CA SER A 140 3.28 17.44 10.64
C SER A 140 4.38 18.50 10.79
N ALA A 141 5.18 18.43 11.85
CA ALA A 141 6.35 19.29 12.02
C ALA A 141 7.54 18.90 11.12
N ALA A 142 7.66 17.61 10.76
CA ALA A 142 8.71 17.09 9.89
C ALA A 142 8.40 17.33 8.40
N ALA A 143 7.14 17.26 7.98
CA ALA A 143 6.71 17.48 6.59
C ALA A 143 6.83 18.96 6.11
N ASN A 144 7.01 19.91 7.04
CA ASN A 144 7.17 21.34 6.77
C ASN A 144 8.64 21.81 6.75
N LYS A 145 9.61 20.90 6.66
CA LYS A 145 11.05 21.17 6.50
C LYS A 145 11.56 20.59 5.20
#